data_AF-A0A971K8K5-F1
#
_entry.id   AF-A0A971K8K5-F1
#
_cell.length_a   1.000
_cell.length_b   1.000
_cell.length_c   1.000
_cell.angle_alpha   90.00
_cell.angle_beta   90.00
_cell.angle_gamma   90.00
#
_symmetry.space_group_name_H-M   'P 1'
#
loop_
_entity.id
_entity.type
_entity.pdbx_description
1 polymer ?
#
loop_
_entity_poly.entity_id
_entity_poly.type
_entity_poly.pdbx_seq_one_letter_code
_entity_poly.pdbx_strand_id
1 'polypeptide(L)'
;MNIDQCYRLLRVESNASNEEISKSFKILAFKYHPDKNPHNKEWANEQMTMLNTAYSDIMSYRFKNETAAEVSGATNFSNEKKQNNDPQRRYHFERKRRDEQEALRLREEKKNDELAAHFVRIRDDAKDAMYKYFQYGLYNFHRREDAKGEGLYREIVLSLRKSYHRIKRLIELSKDRELLEHFVIFSRMIFDFYRASECLNIIDSYGDQYEVNAWRLYRQGDELLHQAHRELFFDRHNRGYFIHAKVFPSLGDSESAFRRTINSFPDSSWAVETTIKLDYIKSLKAYIKLFFNP
;
A
#
# COMPACT_ATOMS: atom_id res chain seq x y z
N MET A 1 -0.71 47.38 -6.15
CA MET A 1 -1.11 47.91 -4.83
C MET A 1 0.09 48.65 -4.25
N ASN A 2 -0.08 49.77 -3.54
CA ASN A 2 1.06 50.46 -2.92
C ASN A 2 1.54 49.65 -1.70
N ILE A 3 2.86 49.54 -1.47
CA ILE A 3 3.43 48.76 -0.37
C ILE A 3 2.89 49.19 1.00
N ASP A 4 2.65 50.49 1.20
CA ASP A 4 2.06 51.02 2.45
C ASP A 4 0.60 50.60 2.63
N GLN A 5 -0.10 50.32 1.54
CA GLN A 5 -1.46 49.75 1.59
C GLN A 5 -1.41 48.27 1.90
N CYS A 6 -0.38 47.53 1.46
CA CYS A 6 -0.19 46.12 1.80
C CYS A 6 0.06 45.94 3.31
N TYR A 7 0.91 46.77 3.92
CA TYR A 7 1.15 46.72 5.37
C TYR A 7 -0.13 47.04 6.16
N ARG A 8 -0.88 48.05 5.73
CA ARG A 8 -2.19 48.38 6.30
C ARG A 8 -3.22 47.26 6.14
N LEU A 9 -3.23 46.56 5.01
CA LEU A 9 -4.12 45.42 4.78
C LEU A 9 -3.81 44.27 5.75
N LEU A 10 -2.52 43.99 5.97
CA LEU A 10 -2.06 43.02 6.96
C LEU A 10 -2.10 43.55 8.41
N ARG A 11 -2.59 44.77 8.64
CA ARG A 11 -2.70 45.42 9.96
C ARG A 11 -1.38 45.43 10.75
N VAL A 12 -0.29 45.65 10.04
CA VAL A 12 1.06 45.73 10.60
C VAL A 12 1.69 47.06 10.23
N GLU A 13 2.61 47.52 11.05
CA GLU A 13 3.42 48.70 10.75
C GLU A 13 4.42 48.40 9.62
N SER A 14 4.86 49.43 8.90
CA SER A 14 5.81 49.28 7.79
C SER A 14 7.19 48.75 8.23
N ASN A 15 7.53 48.90 9.51
CA ASN A 15 8.74 48.40 10.15
C ASN A 15 8.58 46.99 10.78
N ALA A 16 7.40 46.36 10.71
CA ALA A 16 7.11 45.10 11.41
C ALA A 16 8.09 43.98 11.03
N SER A 17 8.43 43.08 11.95
CA SER A 17 9.35 41.97 11.61
C SER A 17 8.71 40.96 10.64
N ASN A 18 9.52 40.15 9.94
CA ASN A 18 9.00 39.09 9.07
C ASN A 18 8.12 38.09 9.84
N GLU A 19 8.44 37.86 11.12
CA GLU A 19 7.65 37.02 12.03
C GLU A 19 6.29 37.65 12.34
N GLU A 20 6.24 38.96 12.60
CA GLU A 20 4.99 39.71 12.84
C GLU A 20 4.09 39.73 11.61
N ILE A 21 4.66 39.92 10.42
CA ILE A 21 3.93 39.90 9.15
C ILE A 21 3.34 38.50 8.91
N SER A 22 4.12 37.44 9.13
CA SER A 22 3.65 36.05 8.99
C SER A 22 2.56 35.70 10.01
N LYS A 23 2.71 36.17 11.25
CA LYS A 23 1.73 35.95 12.32
C LYS A 23 0.41 36.66 12.01
N SER A 24 0.46 37.92 11.61
CA SER A 24 -0.75 38.69 11.25
C SER A 24 -1.47 38.09 10.04
N PHE A 25 -0.72 37.70 9.00
CA PHE A 25 -1.27 37.02 7.84
C PHE A 25 -2.02 35.73 8.21
N LYS A 26 -1.44 34.87 9.07
CA LYS A 26 -2.11 33.63 9.51
C LYS A 26 -3.42 33.90 10.27
N ILE A 27 -3.44 34.94 11.11
CA ILE A 27 -4.63 35.33 11.88
C ILE A 27 -5.73 35.84 10.94
N LEU A 28 -5.38 36.67 9.96
CA LEU A 28 -6.34 37.22 8.99
C LEU A 28 -6.83 36.13 8.02
N ALA A 29 -5.94 35.27 7.52
CA ALA A 29 -6.30 34.13 6.66
C ALA A 29 -7.30 33.18 7.34
N PHE A 30 -7.12 32.92 8.64
CA PHE A 30 -8.09 32.13 9.40
C PHE A 30 -9.44 32.83 9.56
N LYS A 31 -9.44 34.17 9.69
CA LYS A 31 -10.67 34.97 9.83
C LYS A 31 -11.48 35.01 8.52
N TYR A 32 -10.81 35.11 7.38
CA TYR A 32 -11.43 35.22 6.05
C TYR A 32 -11.50 33.90 5.28
N HIS A 33 -11.25 32.76 5.93
CA HIS A 33 -11.33 31.46 5.26
C HIS A 33 -12.76 31.19 4.73
N PRO A 34 -12.94 30.74 3.47
CA PRO A 34 -14.26 30.52 2.88
C PRO A 34 -15.10 29.49 3.64
N ASP A 35 -14.47 28.46 4.23
CA ASP A 35 -15.17 27.47 5.06
C ASP A 35 -15.76 28.05 6.35
N LYS A 36 -15.20 29.15 6.86
CA LYS A 36 -15.71 29.85 8.06
C LYS A 36 -16.72 30.94 7.74
N ASN A 37 -16.85 31.29 6.46
CA ASN A 37 -17.77 32.31 5.97
C ASN A 37 -18.69 31.73 4.89
N PRO A 38 -19.46 30.65 5.18
CA PRO A 38 -20.21 29.90 4.18
C PRO A 38 -21.34 30.70 3.52
N HIS A 39 -21.83 31.75 4.17
CA HIS A 39 -22.88 32.63 3.65
C HIS A 39 -22.35 33.77 2.77
N ASN A 40 -21.05 34.09 2.84
CA ASN A 40 -20.41 35.19 2.10
C ASN A 40 -19.10 34.71 1.46
N LYS A 41 -19.15 33.57 0.74
CA LYS A 41 -17.95 32.92 0.18
C LYS A 41 -17.20 33.79 -0.83
N GLU A 42 -17.91 34.56 -1.64
CA GLU A 42 -17.31 35.45 -2.65
C GLU A 42 -16.47 36.54 -1.99
N TRP A 43 -17.04 37.25 -1.01
CA TRP A 43 -16.32 38.24 -0.21
C TRP A 43 -15.12 37.63 0.52
N ALA A 44 -15.26 36.43 1.10
CA ALA A 44 -14.17 35.73 1.77
C ALA A 44 -13.01 35.38 0.80
N ASN A 45 -13.34 34.92 -0.41
CA ASN A 45 -12.35 34.65 -1.46
C ASN A 45 -11.64 35.91 -1.93
N GLU A 46 -12.37 37.03 -2.12
CA GLU A 46 -11.77 38.32 -2.48
C GLU A 46 -10.81 38.81 -1.40
N GLN A 47 -11.22 38.78 -0.13
CA GLN A 47 -10.36 39.18 0.99
C GLN A 47 -9.12 38.28 1.11
N MET A 48 -9.27 36.97 0.95
CA MET A 48 -8.15 36.02 0.97
C MET A 48 -7.17 36.28 -0.18
N THR A 49 -7.68 36.59 -1.37
CA THR A 49 -6.87 36.93 -2.55
C THR A 49 -6.09 38.22 -2.34
N MET A 50 -6.73 39.24 -1.75
CA MET A 50 -6.07 40.50 -1.40
C MET A 50 -4.97 40.29 -0.34
N LEU A 51 -5.23 39.47 0.69
CA LEU A 51 -4.26 39.15 1.73
C LEU A 51 -3.04 38.39 1.19
N ASN A 52 -3.25 37.41 0.31
CA ASN A 52 -2.18 36.67 -0.35
C ASN A 52 -1.30 37.58 -1.21
N THR A 53 -1.95 38.46 -1.99
CA THR A 53 -1.25 39.45 -2.83
C THR A 53 -0.42 40.40 -1.97
N ALA A 54 -1.00 40.97 -0.92
CA ALA A 54 -0.30 41.89 -0.03
C ALA A 54 0.89 41.24 0.69
N TYR A 55 0.75 39.99 1.16
CA TYR A 55 1.83 39.24 1.79
C TYR A 55 2.98 38.97 0.80
N SER A 56 2.66 38.55 -0.42
CA SER A 56 3.65 38.29 -1.46
C SER A 56 4.40 39.56 -1.88
N ASP A 57 3.68 40.67 -2.04
CA ASP A 57 4.26 41.97 -2.40
C ASP A 57 5.21 42.48 -1.31
N ILE A 58 4.85 42.34 -0.03
CA ILE A 58 5.72 42.72 1.11
C ILE A 58 6.99 41.89 1.14
N MET A 59 6.88 40.56 1.02
CA MET A 59 8.05 39.67 1.05
C MET A 59 8.98 39.93 -0.15
N SER A 60 8.41 40.18 -1.32
CA SER A 60 9.17 40.50 -2.53
C SER A 60 9.86 41.88 -2.43
N TYR A 61 9.18 42.87 -1.87
CA TYR A 61 9.74 44.20 -1.63
C TYR A 61 10.89 44.17 -0.63
N ARG A 62 10.76 43.40 0.45
CA ARG A 62 11.82 43.23 1.45
C ARG A 62 13.02 42.50 0.89
N PHE A 63 12.80 41.43 0.14
CA PHE A 63 13.88 40.70 -0.53
C PHE A 63 14.63 41.58 -1.55
N LYS A 64 13.90 42.40 -2.32
CA LYS A 64 14.52 43.39 -3.24
C LYS A 64 15.30 44.48 -2.50
N ASN A 65 14.83 44.91 -1.33
CA ASN A 65 15.54 45.90 -0.52
C ASN A 65 16.74 45.32 0.23
N GLU A 66 16.69 44.07 0.68
CA GLU A 66 17.85 43.35 1.24
C GLU A 66 18.93 43.17 0.16
N THR A 67 18.55 42.76 -1.05
CA THR A 67 19.48 42.60 -2.18
C THR A 67 19.99 43.94 -2.73
N ALA A 68 19.19 45.02 -2.69
CA ALA A 68 19.64 46.36 -3.08
C ALA A 68 20.55 47.00 -2.01
N ALA A 69 20.31 46.76 -0.72
CA ALA A 69 21.18 47.21 0.37
C ALA A 69 22.55 46.51 0.34
N GLU A 70 22.61 45.26 -0.10
CA GLU A 70 23.85 44.52 -0.36
C GLU A 70 24.67 45.09 -1.54
N VAL A 71 24.03 45.74 -2.50
CA VAL A 71 24.70 46.34 -3.68
C VAL A 71 25.24 47.76 -3.41
N SER A 72 24.63 48.52 -2.49
CA SER A 72 25.11 49.85 -2.09
C SER A 72 26.18 49.85 -0.98
N GLY A 73 26.45 48.70 -0.35
CA GLY A 73 27.50 48.53 0.67
C GLY A 73 28.91 48.24 0.10
N ALA A 74 29.10 48.40 -1.22
CA ALA A 74 30.34 48.06 -1.92
C ALA A 74 31.42 49.17 -1.90
N THR A 75 31.63 49.82 -0.75
CA THR A 75 32.86 50.60 -0.49
C THR A 75 33.19 50.52 1.00
N ASN A 76 33.65 49.36 1.43
CA ASN A 76 34.62 49.14 2.53
C ASN A 76 34.95 47.64 2.63
N PHE A 77 35.42 47.05 1.53
CA PHE A 77 35.79 45.63 1.43
C PHE A 77 37.28 45.40 1.79
N SER A 78 37.69 45.82 2.98
CA SER A 78 39.06 45.55 3.43
C SER A 78 39.19 45.23 4.92
N ASN A 79 38.23 44.52 5.54
CA ASN A 79 38.53 43.82 6.81
C ASN A 79 37.68 42.59 7.24
N GLU A 80 36.63 42.16 6.53
CA GLU A 80 35.78 41.04 7.02
C GLU A 80 35.90 39.69 6.29
N LYS A 81 36.84 39.52 5.35
CA LYS A 81 37.10 38.21 4.73
C LYS A 81 37.90 37.21 5.60
N LYS A 82 38.13 37.51 6.88
CA LYS A 82 38.87 36.62 7.80
C LYS A 82 38.02 35.86 8.83
N GLN A 83 36.69 36.01 8.87
CA GLN A 83 35.85 35.32 9.88
C GLN A 83 34.88 34.25 9.37
N ASN A 84 34.76 34.01 8.06
CA ASN A 84 33.86 32.98 7.51
C ASN A 84 34.57 31.75 6.91
N ASN A 85 35.85 31.56 7.23
CA ASN A 85 36.63 30.41 6.78
C ASN A 85 37.12 29.56 7.97
N ASP A 86 36.38 29.53 9.08
CA ASP A 86 36.69 28.70 10.23
C ASP A 86 36.41 27.21 9.90
N PRO A 87 37.45 26.36 9.72
CA PRO A 87 37.30 24.95 9.39
C PRO A 87 36.49 24.22 10.46
N GLN A 88 36.58 24.66 11.72
CA GLN A 88 35.89 24.04 12.86
C GLN A 88 34.37 24.18 12.74
N ARG A 89 33.90 25.36 12.31
CA ARG A 89 32.46 25.63 12.15
C ARG A 89 31.86 24.85 10.99
N ARG A 90 32.57 24.76 9.85
CA ARG A 90 32.17 23.91 8.70
C ARG A 90 32.12 22.45 9.08
N TYR A 91 33.13 21.96 9.80
CA TYR A 91 33.17 20.59 10.34
C TYR A 91 31.97 20.29 11.25
N HIS A 92 31.61 21.19 12.17
CA HIS A 92 30.44 21.02 13.03
C HIS A 92 29.10 20.97 12.25
N PHE A 93 28.92 21.83 11.25
CA PHE A 93 27.72 21.81 10.40
C PHE A 93 27.63 20.54 9.54
N GLU A 94 28.74 20.10 8.95
CA GLU A 94 28.78 18.85 8.18
C GLU A 94 28.52 17.63 9.06
N ARG A 95 29.08 17.59 10.27
CA ARG A 95 28.81 16.52 11.24
C ARG A 95 27.34 16.49 11.63
N LYS A 96 26.75 17.63 12.00
CA LYS A 96 25.32 17.73 12.35
C LYS A 96 24.41 17.24 11.21
N ARG A 97 24.72 17.59 9.95
CA ARG A 97 23.96 17.11 8.79
C ARG A 97 24.09 15.59 8.59
N ARG A 98 25.28 15.02 8.83
CA ARG A 98 25.48 13.56 8.78
C ARG A 98 24.68 12.87 9.89
N ASP A 99 24.76 13.37 11.12
CA ASP A 99 24.03 12.86 12.28
C ASP A 99 22.50 12.91 12.04
N GLU A 100 21.99 14.00 11.46
CA GLU A 100 20.58 14.15 11.09
C GLU A 100 20.15 13.17 9.99
N GLN A 101 20.99 12.97 8.97
CA GLN A 101 20.73 11.99 7.89
C GLN A 101 20.74 10.55 8.43
N GLU A 102 21.66 10.22 9.31
CA GLU A 102 21.74 8.91 9.96
C GLU A 102 20.52 8.66 10.86
N ALA A 103 20.11 9.65 11.64
CA ALA A 103 18.90 9.57 12.46
C ALA A 103 17.62 9.37 11.61
N LEU A 104 17.53 10.02 10.45
CA LEU A 104 16.44 9.82 9.48
C LEU A 104 16.43 8.39 8.93
N ARG A 105 17.59 7.86 8.53
CA ARG A 105 17.73 6.47 8.04
C ARG A 105 17.31 5.45 9.11
N LEU A 106 17.84 5.58 10.33
CA LEU A 106 17.49 4.70 11.45
C LEU A 106 15.98 4.74 11.76
N ARG A 107 15.36 5.91 11.62
CA ARG A 107 13.90 6.06 11.81
C ARG A 107 13.11 5.35 10.71
N GLU A 108 13.57 5.41 9.46
CA GLU A 108 12.96 4.70 8.33
C GLU A 108 13.14 3.18 8.45
N GLU A 109 14.33 2.71 8.80
CA GLU A 109 14.62 1.29 9.07
C GLU A 109 13.71 0.75 10.17
N LYS A 110 13.64 1.44 11.31
CA LYS A 110 12.75 1.05 12.42
C LYS A 110 11.29 0.99 11.98
N LYS A 111 10.83 1.94 11.15
CA LYS A 111 9.48 1.92 10.60
C LYS A 111 9.26 0.69 9.71
N ASN A 112 10.22 0.35 8.87
CA ASN A 112 10.14 -0.83 8.00
C ASN A 112 10.10 -2.13 8.82
N ASP A 113 10.90 -2.24 9.89
CA ASP A 113 10.88 -3.38 10.81
C ASP A 113 9.52 -3.53 11.50
N GLU A 114 8.92 -2.43 11.95
CA GLU A 114 7.58 -2.42 12.55
C GLU A 114 6.50 -2.90 11.55
N LEU A 115 6.59 -2.46 10.28
CA LEU A 115 5.69 -2.90 9.22
C LEU A 115 5.89 -4.39 8.89
N ALA A 116 7.13 -4.86 8.83
CA ALA A 116 7.47 -6.27 8.63
C ALA A 116 6.91 -7.15 9.75
N ALA A 117 7.10 -6.75 11.01
CA ALA A 117 6.56 -7.46 12.17
C ALA A 117 5.02 -7.49 12.20
N HIS A 118 4.36 -6.42 11.75
CA HIS A 118 2.91 -6.41 11.59
C HIS A 118 2.46 -7.36 10.47
N PHE A 119 3.15 -7.36 9.34
CA PHE A 119 2.87 -8.27 8.24
C PHE A 119 3.01 -9.73 8.64
N VAL A 120 4.06 -10.11 9.37
CA VAL A 120 4.27 -11.49 9.84
C VAL A 120 3.07 -11.97 10.65
N ARG A 121 2.57 -11.17 11.60
CA ARG A 121 1.40 -11.51 12.41
C ARG A 121 0.14 -11.73 11.56
N ILE A 122 -0.15 -10.80 10.64
CA ILE A 122 -1.31 -10.93 9.73
C ILE A 122 -1.17 -12.16 8.82
N ARG A 123 0.06 -12.43 8.37
CA ARG A 123 0.39 -13.58 7.52
C ARG A 123 0.14 -14.88 8.24
N ASP A 124 0.51 -14.97 9.51
CA ASP A 124 0.32 -16.18 10.31
C ASP A 124 -1.17 -16.39 10.61
N ASP A 125 -1.93 -15.33 10.95
CA ASP A 125 -3.40 -15.41 11.10
C ASP A 125 -4.09 -15.96 9.83
N ALA A 126 -3.65 -15.51 8.64
CA ALA A 126 -4.18 -15.99 7.37
C ALA A 126 -3.78 -17.44 7.07
N LYS A 127 -2.54 -17.83 7.41
CA LYS A 127 -2.08 -19.22 7.27
C LYS A 127 -2.86 -20.16 8.19
N ASP A 128 -3.18 -19.74 9.40
CA ASP A 128 -3.99 -20.52 10.33
C ASP A 128 -5.41 -20.74 9.80
N ALA A 129 -6.00 -19.71 9.17
CA ALA A 129 -7.30 -19.84 8.51
C ALA A 129 -7.23 -20.84 7.33
N MET A 130 -6.17 -20.78 6.51
CA MET A 130 -5.94 -21.74 5.43
C MET A 130 -5.70 -23.16 5.97
N TYR A 131 -4.94 -23.31 7.05
CA TYR A 131 -4.71 -24.59 7.72
C TYR A 131 -6.04 -25.23 8.14
N LYS A 132 -6.89 -24.47 8.85
CA LYS A 132 -8.23 -24.94 9.29
C LYS A 132 -9.09 -25.37 8.10
N TYR A 133 -9.05 -24.62 6.99
CA TYR A 133 -9.79 -24.98 5.77
C TYR A 133 -9.46 -26.40 5.29
N PHE A 134 -8.18 -26.78 5.30
CA PHE A 134 -7.75 -28.13 4.93
C PHE A 134 -7.99 -29.17 6.02
N GLN A 135 -7.76 -28.79 7.29
CA GLN A 135 -7.96 -29.65 8.45
C GLN A 135 -9.38 -30.21 8.52
N TYR A 136 -10.38 -29.35 8.32
CA TYR A 136 -11.79 -29.74 8.33
C TYR A 136 -12.29 -30.25 6.97
N GLY A 137 -11.44 -30.20 5.94
CA GLY A 137 -11.77 -30.67 4.60
C GLY A 137 -12.87 -29.86 3.93
N LEU A 138 -12.89 -28.54 4.15
CA LEU A 138 -13.93 -27.63 3.66
C LEU A 138 -13.88 -27.40 2.14
N TYR A 139 -12.86 -27.92 1.46
CA TYR A 139 -12.83 -28.03 -0.01
C TYR A 139 -13.89 -28.99 -0.55
N ASN A 140 -14.39 -29.91 0.27
CA ASN A 140 -15.51 -30.75 -0.08
C ASN A 140 -16.81 -29.98 0.20
N PHE A 141 -17.59 -29.73 -0.85
CA PHE A 141 -18.86 -29.01 -0.77
C PHE A 141 -19.81 -29.59 0.29
N HIS A 142 -19.98 -30.91 0.33
CA HIS A 142 -20.90 -31.55 1.28
C HIS A 142 -20.53 -31.25 2.74
N ARG A 143 -19.23 -31.24 3.07
CA ARG A 143 -18.75 -30.92 4.41
C ARG A 143 -18.92 -29.45 4.77
N ARG A 144 -19.02 -28.58 3.76
CA ARG A 144 -19.18 -27.15 3.93
C ARG A 144 -20.65 -26.78 4.15
N GLU A 145 -21.58 -27.50 3.54
CA GLU A 145 -23.02 -27.31 3.71
C GLU A 145 -23.54 -27.81 5.06
N ASP A 146 -22.82 -28.72 5.73
CA ASP A 146 -23.15 -29.11 7.10
C ASP A 146 -23.11 -27.88 8.03
N ALA A 147 -24.09 -27.73 8.93
CA ALA A 147 -24.22 -26.54 9.79
C ALA A 147 -22.93 -26.16 10.56
N LYS A 148 -22.14 -27.16 10.97
CA LYS A 148 -20.83 -26.95 11.60
C LYS A 148 -19.78 -26.47 10.60
N GLY A 149 -19.75 -27.05 9.40
CA GLY A 149 -18.85 -26.68 8.32
C GLY A 149 -19.12 -25.29 7.77
N GLU A 150 -20.38 -24.91 7.65
CA GLU A 150 -20.81 -23.59 7.16
C GLU A 150 -20.30 -22.49 8.10
N GLY A 151 -20.52 -22.66 9.41
CA GLY A 151 -20.02 -21.74 10.44
C GLY A 151 -18.50 -21.59 10.40
N LEU A 152 -17.77 -22.71 10.31
CA LEU A 152 -16.31 -22.71 10.21
C LEU A 152 -15.81 -22.05 8.93
N TYR A 153 -16.44 -22.34 7.79
CA TYR A 153 -16.08 -21.73 6.50
C TYR A 153 -16.28 -20.22 6.53
N ARG A 154 -17.39 -19.75 7.09
CA ARG A 154 -17.67 -18.31 7.26
C ARG A 154 -16.64 -17.63 8.16
N GLU A 155 -16.22 -18.27 9.25
CA GLU A 155 -15.15 -17.76 10.13
C GLU A 155 -13.83 -17.62 9.36
N ILE A 156 -13.46 -18.66 8.60
CA ILE A 156 -12.24 -18.67 7.78
C ILE A 156 -12.26 -17.55 6.74
N VAL A 157 -13.35 -17.43 5.97
CA VAL A 157 -13.51 -16.37 4.96
C VAL A 157 -13.41 -14.98 5.61
N LEU A 158 -14.04 -14.78 6.77
CA LEU A 158 -13.96 -13.51 7.48
C LEU A 158 -12.52 -13.19 7.92
N SER A 159 -11.78 -14.19 8.41
CA SER A 159 -10.37 -14.04 8.79
C SER A 159 -9.52 -13.65 7.58
N LEU A 160 -9.64 -14.36 6.47
CA LEU A 160 -8.91 -14.09 5.23
C LEU A 160 -9.18 -12.69 4.69
N ARG A 161 -10.46 -12.27 4.68
CA ARG A 161 -10.85 -10.93 4.25
C ARG A 161 -10.27 -9.84 5.16
N LYS A 162 -10.27 -10.04 6.47
CA LYS A 162 -9.62 -9.12 7.42
C LYS A 162 -8.11 -9.02 7.15
N SER A 163 -7.44 -10.15 6.96
CA SER A 163 -6.01 -10.18 6.65
C SER A 163 -5.70 -9.45 5.34
N TYR A 164 -6.48 -9.70 4.29
CA TYR A 164 -6.36 -8.99 3.01
C TYR A 164 -6.43 -7.46 3.16
N HIS A 165 -7.45 -6.94 3.86
CA HIS A 165 -7.60 -5.50 4.05
C HIS A 165 -6.51 -4.89 4.95
N ARG A 166 -6.05 -5.63 5.97
CA ARG A 166 -4.92 -5.20 6.80
C ARG A 166 -3.63 -5.10 5.99
N ILE A 167 -3.34 -6.07 5.12
CA ILE A 167 -2.16 -6.03 4.24
C ILE A 167 -2.28 -4.90 3.22
N LYS A 168 -3.47 -4.66 2.65
CA LYS A 168 -3.73 -3.49 1.78
C LYS A 168 -3.33 -2.17 2.45
N ARG A 169 -3.66 -2.00 3.72
CA ARG A 169 -3.24 -0.82 4.50
C ARG A 169 -1.72 -0.75 4.70
N LEU A 170 -1.03 -1.89 4.86
CA LEU A 170 0.44 -1.90 4.93
C LEU A 170 1.10 -1.49 3.62
N ILE A 171 0.51 -1.86 2.47
CA ILE A 171 0.98 -1.44 1.14
C ILE A 171 0.96 0.08 1.02
N GLU A 172 -0.08 0.75 1.51
CA GLU A 172 -0.20 2.22 1.47
C GLU A 172 0.81 2.93 2.39
N LEU A 173 1.32 2.25 3.42
CA LEU A 173 2.21 2.82 4.43
C LEU A 173 3.70 2.59 4.14
N SER A 174 4.02 1.63 3.27
CA SER A 174 5.38 1.25 2.90
C SER A 174 5.84 1.94 1.62
N LYS A 175 7.11 2.33 1.60
CA LYS A 175 7.83 2.74 0.38
C LYS A 175 8.94 1.75 0.01
N ASP A 176 9.20 0.80 0.89
CA ASP A 176 10.24 -0.20 0.72
C ASP A 176 9.81 -1.22 -0.32
N ARG A 177 10.66 -1.42 -1.33
CA ARG A 177 10.33 -2.25 -2.50
C ARG A 177 10.16 -3.72 -2.12
N GLU A 178 11.00 -4.22 -1.22
CA GLU A 178 10.99 -5.62 -0.82
C GLU A 178 9.74 -5.93 0.01
N LEU A 179 9.41 -5.08 1.00
CA LEU A 179 8.18 -5.19 1.77
C LEU A 179 6.94 -5.09 0.88
N LEU A 180 6.93 -4.17 -0.07
CA LEU A 180 5.82 -4.03 -1.02
C LEU A 180 5.63 -5.30 -1.86
N GLU A 181 6.72 -5.91 -2.35
CA GLU A 181 6.65 -7.18 -3.07
C GLU A 181 6.02 -8.29 -2.21
N HIS A 182 6.48 -8.44 -0.97
CA HIS A 182 5.94 -9.41 -0.03
C HIS A 182 4.44 -9.19 0.26
N PHE A 183 4.04 -7.94 0.49
CA PHE A 183 2.66 -7.58 0.82
C PHE A 183 1.74 -7.81 -0.38
N VAL A 184 2.16 -7.40 -1.58
CA VAL A 184 1.38 -7.55 -2.82
C VAL A 184 1.22 -9.03 -3.17
N ILE A 185 2.30 -9.81 -3.18
CA ILE A 185 2.25 -11.23 -3.54
C ILE A 185 1.35 -12.01 -2.57
N PHE A 186 1.53 -11.80 -1.26
CA PHE A 186 0.73 -12.52 -0.27
C PHE A 186 -0.73 -12.08 -0.24
N SER A 187 -1.03 -10.78 -0.36
CA SER A 187 -2.42 -10.30 -0.44
C SER A 187 -3.14 -10.80 -1.68
N ARG A 188 -2.45 -10.87 -2.82
CA ARG A 188 -3.01 -11.46 -4.05
C ARG A 188 -3.30 -12.94 -3.87
N MET A 189 -2.39 -13.70 -3.26
CA MET A 189 -2.60 -15.13 -2.98
C MET A 189 -3.80 -15.37 -2.07
N ILE A 190 -3.99 -14.58 -1.00
CA ILE A 190 -5.19 -14.66 -0.15
C ILE A 190 -6.46 -14.39 -0.96
N PHE A 191 -6.46 -13.33 -1.76
CA PHE A 191 -7.64 -12.93 -2.52
C PHE A 191 -8.04 -13.99 -3.55
N ASP A 192 -7.07 -14.49 -4.32
CA ASP A 192 -7.33 -15.52 -5.31
C ASP A 192 -7.67 -16.87 -4.65
N PHE A 193 -7.10 -17.18 -3.48
CA PHE A 193 -7.51 -18.35 -2.70
C PHE A 193 -8.99 -18.26 -2.30
N TYR A 194 -9.40 -17.12 -1.74
CA TYR A 194 -10.78 -16.87 -1.34
C TYR A 194 -11.75 -17.05 -2.51
N ARG A 195 -11.45 -16.46 -3.67
CA ARG A 195 -12.27 -16.63 -4.88
C ARG A 195 -12.31 -18.09 -5.33
N ALA A 196 -11.17 -18.77 -5.34
CA ALA A 196 -11.06 -20.18 -5.73
C ALA A 196 -11.73 -21.13 -4.73
N SER A 197 -11.85 -20.74 -3.46
CA SER A 197 -12.55 -21.53 -2.45
C SER A 197 -14.07 -21.42 -2.58
N GLU A 198 -14.60 -20.31 -3.10
CA GLU A 198 -16.05 -20.12 -3.33
C GLU A 198 -16.60 -20.85 -4.56
N CYS A 199 -15.74 -21.32 -5.47
CA CYS A 199 -16.15 -22.15 -6.61
C CYS A 199 -16.92 -23.41 -6.15
N LEU A 200 -18.06 -23.67 -6.79
CA LEU A 200 -18.97 -24.76 -6.45
C LEU A 200 -18.69 -25.96 -7.37
N ASN A 201 -18.24 -27.06 -6.79
CA ASN A 201 -17.87 -28.26 -7.53
C ASN A 201 -19.07 -29.15 -7.91
N ILE A 202 -20.15 -28.58 -8.47
CA ILE A 202 -21.38 -29.33 -8.82
C ILE A 202 -21.70 -29.15 -10.30
N ILE A 203 -21.90 -30.27 -11.00
CA ILE A 203 -22.43 -30.26 -12.36
C ILE A 203 -23.95 -30.25 -12.30
N ASP A 204 -24.55 -29.25 -12.97
CA ASP A 204 -26.00 -29.02 -12.95
C ASP A 204 -26.77 -30.11 -13.72
N SER A 205 -26.18 -30.67 -14.78
CA SER A 205 -26.80 -31.70 -15.60
C SER A 205 -25.78 -32.58 -16.32
N TYR A 206 -26.04 -33.88 -16.35
CA TYR A 206 -25.29 -34.85 -17.17
C TYR A 206 -25.88 -35.02 -18.58
N GLY A 207 -26.92 -34.23 -18.93
CA GLY A 207 -27.59 -34.30 -20.22
C GLY A 207 -26.80 -33.66 -21.37
N ASP A 208 -25.85 -32.77 -21.07
CA ASP A 208 -24.98 -32.14 -22.06
C ASP A 208 -23.57 -32.72 -22.00
N GLN A 209 -23.18 -33.46 -23.04
CA GLN A 209 -21.87 -34.10 -23.13
C GLN A 209 -20.72 -33.08 -23.21
N TYR A 210 -20.97 -31.88 -23.73
CA TYR A 210 -19.99 -30.80 -23.79
C TYR A 210 -19.64 -30.33 -22.37
N GLU A 211 -20.66 -30.03 -21.56
CA GLU A 211 -20.50 -29.65 -20.15
C GLU A 211 -19.86 -30.76 -19.31
N VAL A 212 -20.26 -32.02 -19.53
CA VAL A 212 -19.68 -33.18 -18.84
C VAL A 212 -18.18 -33.31 -19.15
N ASN A 213 -17.77 -33.10 -20.40
CA ASN A 213 -16.36 -33.19 -20.78
C ASN A 213 -15.55 -32.01 -20.24
N ALA A 214 -16.10 -30.79 -20.24
CA ALA A 214 -15.49 -29.62 -19.63
C ALA A 214 -15.28 -29.82 -18.11
N TRP A 215 -16.30 -30.32 -17.42
CA TRP A 215 -16.23 -30.65 -16.00
C TRP A 215 -15.16 -31.69 -15.68
N ARG A 216 -15.04 -32.76 -16.49
CA ARG A 216 -14.02 -33.80 -16.27
C ARG A 216 -12.59 -33.24 -16.31
N LEU A 217 -12.29 -32.38 -17.28
CA LEU A 217 -10.98 -31.74 -17.38
C LEU A 217 -10.75 -30.73 -16.25
N TYR A 218 -11.77 -29.92 -15.91
CA TYR A 218 -11.74 -29.03 -14.75
C TYR A 218 -11.44 -29.80 -13.47
N ARG A 219 -12.18 -30.89 -13.22
CA ARG A 219 -12.07 -31.71 -12.03
C ARG A 219 -10.68 -32.31 -11.87
N GLN A 220 -10.11 -32.82 -12.96
CA GLN A 220 -8.72 -33.30 -12.98
C GLN A 220 -7.74 -32.20 -12.53
N GLY A 221 -7.91 -30.98 -13.07
CA GLY A 221 -7.10 -29.83 -12.68
C GLY A 221 -7.28 -29.42 -11.21
N ASP A 222 -8.52 -29.40 -10.72
CA ASP A 222 -8.86 -29.02 -9.34
C ASP A 222 -8.31 -30.02 -8.30
N GLU A 223 -8.34 -31.31 -8.60
CA GLU A 223 -7.76 -32.35 -7.73
C GLU A 223 -6.24 -32.20 -7.60
N LEU A 224 -5.54 -31.94 -8.71
CA LEU A 224 -4.10 -31.69 -8.70
C LEU A 224 -3.74 -30.39 -7.96
N LEU A 225 -4.52 -29.34 -8.18
CA LEU A 225 -4.38 -28.08 -7.44
C LEU A 225 -4.57 -28.30 -5.94
N HIS A 226 -5.60 -29.06 -5.56
CA HIS A 226 -5.89 -29.38 -4.18
C HIS A 226 -4.72 -30.11 -3.50
N GLN A 227 -4.11 -31.10 -4.17
CA GLN A 227 -2.96 -31.83 -3.63
C GLN A 227 -1.76 -30.91 -3.35
N ALA A 228 -1.40 -30.05 -4.32
CA ALA A 228 -0.33 -29.08 -4.16
C ALA A 228 -0.60 -28.09 -3.02
N HIS A 229 -1.85 -27.66 -2.92
CA HIS A 229 -2.28 -26.65 -1.99
C HIS A 229 -2.37 -27.17 -0.55
N ARG A 230 -2.90 -28.38 -0.37
CA ARG A 230 -2.91 -29.08 0.91
C ARG A 230 -1.50 -29.31 1.45
N GLU A 231 -0.57 -29.69 0.58
CA GLU A 231 0.83 -29.86 0.94
C GLU A 231 1.42 -28.54 1.48
N LEU A 232 1.04 -27.40 0.91
CA LEU A 232 1.53 -26.08 1.30
C LEU A 232 0.94 -25.51 2.60
N PHE A 233 -0.34 -25.74 2.93
CA PHE A 233 -0.91 -25.13 4.15
C PHE A 233 -1.29 -26.12 5.24
N PHE A 234 -1.24 -27.43 4.98
CA PHE A 234 -1.59 -28.45 5.97
C PHE A 234 -0.46 -29.46 6.18
N ASP A 235 -0.10 -30.24 5.16
CA ASP A 235 0.82 -31.38 5.37
C ASP A 235 2.22 -30.89 5.79
N ARG A 236 2.76 -29.81 5.19
CA ARG A 236 4.06 -29.24 5.62
C ARG A 236 4.05 -28.75 7.06
N HIS A 237 2.91 -28.23 7.56
CA HIS A 237 2.83 -27.68 8.91
C HIS A 237 2.88 -28.81 9.93
N ASN A 238 2.17 -29.89 9.65
CA ASN A 238 2.19 -31.09 10.49
C ASN A 238 3.55 -31.83 10.42
N ARG A 239 4.22 -31.77 9.25
CA ARG A 239 5.48 -32.49 9.01
C ARG A 239 6.74 -31.68 9.36
N GLY A 240 6.67 -30.35 9.37
CA GLY A 240 7.78 -29.44 9.68
C GLY A 240 8.70 -29.06 8.51
N TYR A 241 8.53 -29.63 7.30
CA TYR A 241 9.31 -29.27 6.11
C TYR A 241 8.47 -29.31 4.84
N PHE A 242 8.89 -28.60 3.79
CA PHE A 242 8.18 -28.45 2.52
C PHE A 242 8.73 -29.38 1.42
N ILE A 243 7.85 -30.10 0.70
CA ILE A 243 8.26 -30.99 -0.39
C ILE A 243 8.02 -30.34 -1.76
N HIS A 244 9.06 -29.68 -2.28
CA HIS A 244 9.04 -29.05 -3.60
C HIS A 244 8.73 -30.02 -4.74
N ALA A 245 9.29 -31.25 -4.67
CA ALA A 245 9.16 -32.27 -5.70
C ALA A 245 7.72 -32.73 -5.95
N LYS A 246 6.82 -32.52 -4.99
CA LYS A 246 5.39 -32.85 -5.12
C LYS A 246 4.58 -31.67 -5.63
N VAL A 247 4.86 -30.46 -5.12
CA VAL A 247 4.02 -29.28 -5.37
C VAL A 247 4.20 -28.72 -6.77
N PHE A 248 5.43 -28.56 -7.25
CA PHE A 248 5.65 -27.93 -8.57
C PHE A 248 5.08 -28.74 -9.74
N PRO A 249 5.29 -30.07 -9.82
CA PRO A 249 4.66 -30.87 -10.88
C PRO A 249 3.14 -30.82 -10.81
N SER A 250 2.53 -31.02 -9.64
CA SER A 250 1.08 -30.94 -9.47
C SER A 250 0.51 -29.59 -9.90
N LEU A 251 1.17 -28.47 -9.60
CA LEU A 251 0.75 -27.15 -10.08
C LEU A 251 0.94 -26.96 -11.59
N GLY A 252 1.96 -27.57 -12.19
CA GLY A 252 2.18 -27.55 -13.64
C GLY A 252 1.11 -28.34 -14.39
N ASP A 253 0.80 -29.54 -13.90
CA ASP A 253 -0.21 -30.42 -14.49
C ASP A 253 -1.62 -29.84 -14.33
N SER A 254 -1.92 -29.27 -13.15
CA SER A 254 -3.15 -28.56 -12.88
C SER A 254 -3.35 -27.36 -13.82
N GLU A 255 -2.31 -26.53 -13.98
CA GLU A 255 -2.36 -25.40 -14.91
C GLU A 255 -2.61 -25.87 -16.35
N SER A 256 -1.95 -26.94 -16.76
CA SER A 256 -2.11 -27.52 -18.10
C SER A 256 -3.50 -28.11 -18.31
N ALA A 257 -4.11 -28.71 -17.29
CA ALA A 257 -5.49 -29.19 -17.33
C ALA A 257 -6.47 -28.02 -17.51
N PHE A 258 -6.37 -26.98 -16.68
CA PHE A 258 -7.26 -25.83 -16.76
C PHE A 258 -7.11 -25.03 -18.06
N ARG A 259 -5.89 -24.84 -18.58
CA ARG A 259 -5.69 -24.24 -19.90
C ARG A 259 -6.35 -25.06 -21.01
N ARG A 260 -6.26 -26.40 -20.94
CA ARG A 260 -6.96 -27.29 -21.88
C ARG A 260 -8.47 -27.16 -21.76
N THR A 261 -9.03 -27.05 -20.55
CA THR A 261 -10.46 -26.82 -20.35
C THR A 261 -10.91 -25.53 -21.05
N ILE A 262 -10.23 -24.40 -20.82
CA ILE A 262 -10.61 -23.11 -21.46
C ILE A 262 -10.47 -23.16 -22.98
N ASN A 263 -9.39 -23.76 -23.49
CA ASN A 263 -9.15 -23.80 -24.94
C ASN A 263 -10.11 -24.75 -25.68
N SER A 264 -10.50 -25.86 -25.05
CA SER A 264 -11.35 -26.88 -25.67
C SER A 264 -12.83 -26.62 -25.44
N PHE A 265 -13.17 -25.92 -24.35
CA PHE A 265 -14.54 -25.66 -23.92
C PHE A 265 -14.75 -24.18 -23.53
N PRO A 266 -14.49 -23.20 -24.42
CA PRO A 266 -14.54 -21.78 -24.07
C PRO A 266 -15.94 -21.29 -23.67
N ASP A 267 -16.98 -21.84 -24.29
CA ASP A 267 -18.38 -21.46 -24.03
C ASP A 267 -19.02 -22.25 -22.87
N SER A 268 -18.24 -23.08 -22.17
CA SER A 268 -18.78 -23.89 -21.08
C SER A 268 -19.06 -23.08 -19.83
N SER A 269 -20.06 -23.49 -19.03
CA SER A 269 -20.30 -22.92 -17.71
C SER A 269 -19.07 -23.02 -16.79
N TRP A 270 -18.22 -24.03 -17.00
CA TRP A 270 -16.98 -24.26 -16.25
C TRP A 270 -15.83 -23.29 -16.59
N ALA A 271 -15.93 -22.51 -17.67
CA ALA A 271 -14.86 -21.61 -18.11
C ALA A 271 -14.55 -20.52 -17.07
N VAL A 272 -15.58 -20.00 -16.39
CA VAL A 272 -15.43 -18.96 -15.36
C VAL A 272 -14.67 -19.50 -14.14
N GLU A 273 -15.12 -20.63 -13.58
CA GLU A 273 -14.43 -21.25 -12.43
C GLU A 273 -13.00 -21.66 -12.79
N THR A 274 -12.82 -22.25 -13.97
CA THR A 274 -11.49 -22.63 -14.47
C THR A 274 -10.55 -21.42 -14.52
N THR A 275 -11.04 -20.27 -14.96
CA THR A 275 -10.26 -19.02 -15.01
C THR A 275 -9.88 -18.55 -13.61
N ILE A 276 -10.81 -18.62 -12.65
CA ILE A 276 -10.54 -18.28 -11.24
C ILE A 276 -9.44 -19.19 -10.67
N LYS A 277 -9.50 -20.51 -10.94
CA LYS A 277 -8.50 -21.47 -10.48
C LYS A 277 -7.13 -21.24 -11.14
N LEU A 278 -7.08 -20.84 -12.41
CA LEU A 278 -5.83 -20.46 -13.09
C LEU A 278 -5.17 -19.23 -12.47
N ASP A 279 -5.96 -18.19 -12.19
CA ASP A 279 -5.45 -17.00 -11.49
C ASP A 279 -4.91 -17.38 -10.11
N TYR A 280 -5.61 -18.26 -9.41
CA TYR A 280 -5.12 -18.78 -8.15
C TYR A 280 -3.80 -19.54 -8.29
N ILE A 281 -3.63 -20.43 -9.29
CA ILE A 281 -2.34 -21.09 -9.54
C ILE A 281 -1.22 -20.08 -9.75
N LYS A 282 -1.44 -19.02 -10.55
CA LYS A 282 -0.42 -18.00 -10.80
C LYS A 282 0.01 -17.33 -9.49
N SER A 283 -0.97 -16.91 -8.67
CA SER A 283 -0.70 -16.29 -7.37
C SER A 283 0.01 -17.23 -6.40
N LEU A 284 -0.36 -18.52 -6.41
CA LEU A 284 0.23 -19.56 -5.57
C LEU A 284 1.67 -19.85 -5.97
N LYS A 285 1.97 -19.93 -7.27
CA LYS A 285 3.34 -20.08 -7.79
C LYS A 285 4.21 -18.88 -7.41
N ALA A 286 3.69 -17.65 -7.53
CA ALA A 286 4.40 -16.45 -7.11
C ALA A 286 4.69 -16.46 -5.60
N TYR A 287 3.71 -16.87 -4.78
CA TYR A 287 3.88 -17.03 -3.35
C TYR A 287 4.94 -18.08 -3.00
N ILE A 288 4.91 -19.27 -3.61
CA ILE A 288 5.90 -20.33 -3.38
C ILE A 288 7.30 -19.82 -3.77
N LYS A 289 7.43 -19.16 -4.93
CA LYS A 289 8.71 -18.62 -5.39
C LYS A 289 9.29 -17.59 -4.42
N LEU A 290 8.46 -16.72 -3.83
CA LEU A 290 8.95 -15.68 -2.91
C LEU A 290 9.27 -16.24 -1.52
N PHE A 291 8.42 -17.11 -0.97
CA PHE A 291 8.50 -17.48 0.45
C PHE A 291 9.14 -18.85 0.71
N PHE A 292 9.38 -19.66 -0.32
CA PHE A 292 9.87 -21.03 -0.19
C PHE A 292 11.04 -21.36 -1.11
N ASN A 293 11.48 -20.48 -2.00
CA ASN A 293 12.76 -20.73 -2.68
C ASN A 293 13.90 -20.65 -1.65
N PRO A 294 14.85 -21.59 -1.69
CA PRO A 294 16.05 -21.57 -0.86
C PRO A 294 16.98 -20.41 -1.18
#